data_AF-A0AAJ6T194-F1
#
_entry.id   AF-A0AAJ6T194-F1
#
_cell.length_a   1.000
_cell.length_b   1.000
_cell.length_c   1.000
_cell.angle_alpha   90.00
_cell.angle_beta   90.00
_cell.angle_gamma   90.00
#
_symmetry.space_group_name_H-M   'P 1'
#
loop_
_entity.id
_entity.type
_entity.pdbx_description
1 polymer ?
#
loop_
_entity_poly.entity_id
_entity_poly.type
_entity_poly.pdbx_seq_one_letter_code
_entity_poly.pdbx_strand_id
1 'polypeptide(L)'
;MAVSCDSMLQKIFAKSPAFDSNKRIFGKPGSISGGAISCNERNLKSKGKIAVKAAAEADVMGLKNHEVNLDLGFDVVAERELREKGFLGMRKTKLVCTIGPACCSLEDLERLAIRGMNVARLNMCHNTREWHRDAIRKIKKLNEAKGFSVSVMIDTEGSLIHVVDHGVPSSVKAEEGSVWVFTSQKFEGSRPFTVQANYQGFSEGIMVGDELVIDGGMARFEVVERMGNDLHCKCTDPGLFLPRAKLSFWRDGKLSYHGLPTLSPKDWADVDFGISEGVDFIAMSFVNDADSVKDLKNYLFAKTSKSIRVLAKIETLESLQKLEEIVEASDGIMVARGDLGVEVPFEKIPTVQEDITRLCRQMNKPVIIASQLLESMVEYPTPTRAEVADVSEAVRQYADALMLSGESAIGLHGQKALSVLQMASSRMELWSREENQQSALHNCQLGGSLSDCIAEEICSCAVQMANNLGVDAIFVYTKHGEMASLLSRNRPYPPIFAFTSDSDARMALNLQWGVIPLLVDLSDDMEANISKTIDLMRTNGMVKEGEAVLVVSDLTATHATSTTFQSIQVKTIV
;
A
#
# COMPACT_ATOMS: atom_id res chain seq x y z
N MET A 1 -9.08 28.34 18.21
CA MET A 1 -8.43 27.12 18.73
C MET A 1 -7.10 26.77 18.06
N ALA A 2 -6.47 27.62 17.24
CA ALA A 2 -5.26 27.25 16.49
C ALA A 2 -3.96 27.11 17.34
N VAL A 3 -3.86 27.76 18.50
CA VAL A 3 -2.58 27.94 19.20
C VAL A 3 -2.13 26.72 20.03
N SER A 4 -3.06 25.87 20.50
CA SER A 4 -2.70 24.73 21.37
C SER A 4 -2.30 23.47 20.61
N CYS A 5 -2.82 23.27 19.39
CA CYS A 5 -2.50 22.10 18.58
C CYS A 5 -1.12 22.26 17.88
N ASP A 6 -0.74 23.50 17.52
CA ASP A 6 0.59 23.82 16.97
C ASP A 6 1.73 23.47 17.92
N SER A 7 1.61 23.83 19.20
CA SER A 7 2.64 23.54 20.21
C SER A 7 2.85 22.04 20.43
N MET A 8 1.82 21.21 20.25
CA MET A 8 1.88 19.78 20.53
C MET A 8 2.44 19.02 19.33
N LEU A 9 2.01 19.36 18.10
CA LEU A 9 2.55 18.78 16.87
C LEU A 9 4.00 19.20 16.59
N GLN A 10 4.38 20.46 16.90
CA GLN A 10 5.78 20.88 16.80
C GLN A 10 6.71 20.07 17.72
N LYS A 11 6.24 19.65 18.91
CA LYS A 11 7.04 18.80 19.81
C LYS A 11 7.19 17.36 19.32
N ILE A 12 6.20 16.84 18.59
CA ILE A 12 6.24 15.51 17.99
C ILE A 12 7.29 15.46 16.88
N PHE A 13 7.39 16.50 16.04
CA PHE A 13 8.28 16.51 14.86
C PHE A 13 9.61 17.26 15.04
N ALA A 14 9.83 18.00 16.15
CA ALA A 14 11.08 18.72 16.42
C ALA A 14 12.29 17.83 16.82
N LYS A 15 12.16 16.49 16.80
CA LYS A 15 13.25 15.57 17.16
C LYS A 15 14.19 15.17 16.00
N SER A 16 14.08 15.78 14.82
CA SER A 16 15.05 15.56 13.72
C SER A 16 16.15 16.63 13.71
N PRO A 17 17.45 16.26 13.60
CA PRO A 17 18.54 17.22 13.70
C PRO A 17 18.65 18.10 12.44
N ALA A 18 18.75 19.42 12.66
CA ALA A 18 18.95 20.43 11.62
C ALA A 18 20.32 20.30 10.95
N PHE A 19 20.35 20.38 9.61
CA PHE A 19 21.56 20.36 8.78
C PHE A 19 22.28 21.72 8.81
N ASP A 20 23.55 21.72 9.21
CA ASP A 20 24.43 22.89 9.19
C ASP A 20 25.07 23.06 7.79
N SER A 21 24.63 24.08 7.05
CA SER A 21 25.04 24.32 5.67
C SER A 21 26.29 25.21 5.61
N ASN A 22 27.48 24.61 5.62
CA ASN A 22 28.69 25.30 5.18
C ASN A 22 29.78 24.31 4.74
N LYS A 23 29.81 23.99 3.44
CA LYS A 23 31.05 23.61 2.73
C LYS A 23 30.89 23.81 1.21
N ARG A 24 31.45 24.92 0.72
CA ARG A 24 31.74 25.18 -0.69
C ARG A 24 32.82 24.22 -1.18
N ILE A 25 32.64 23.61 -2.35
CA ILE A 25 33.74 23.04 -3.15
C ILE A 25 33.60 23.54 -4.59
N PHE A 26 34.67 24.16 -5.08
CA PHE A 26 34.89 24.65 -6.43
C PHE A 26 35.34 23.52 -7.36
N GLY A 27 34.90 23.53 -8.63
CA GLY A 27 35.49 22.74 -9.71
C GLY A 27 34.92 23.09 -11.08
N LYS A 28 35.75 23.65 -11.96
CA LYS A 28 35.44 24.08 -13.35
C LYS A 28 35.22 22.90 -14.32
N PRO A 29 34.49 23.08 -15.44
CA PRO A 29 34.30 22.04 -16.45
C PRO A 29 35.39 22.04 -17.53
N GLY A 30 35.81 20.83 -17.95
CA GLY A 30 36.66 20.58 -19.11
C GLY A 30 35.83 20.17 -20.34
N SER A 31 36.20 20.74 -21.48
CA SER A 31 35.60 20.59 -22.82
C SER A 31 35.66 19.18 -23.40
N ILE A 32 34.62 18.75 -24.12
CA ILE A 32 34.68 17.65 -25.08
C ILE A 32 34.31 18.16 -26.48
N SER A 33 35.23 17.85 -27.40
CA SER A 33 35.23 18.06 -28.85
C SER A 33 34.23 17.16 -29.58
N GLY A 34 33.64 17.69 -30.64
CA GLY A 34 32.82 16.94 -31.60
C GLY A 34 33.64 16.06 -32.55
N GLY A 35 32.95 15.12 -33.18
CA GLY A 35 33.46 14.28 -34.26
C GLY A 35 32.38 13.33 -34.78
N ALA A 36 31.74 13.70 -35.88
CA ALA A 36 30.77 12.89 -36.63
C ALA A 36 31.48 12.05 -37.69
N ILE A 37 31.11 10.77 -37.87
CA ILE A 37 31.43 9.98 -39.08
C ILE A 37 30.28 9.01 -39.44
N SER A 38 29.56 9.39 -40.50
CA SER A 38 29.17 8.62 -41.70
C SER A 38 28.85 7.11 -41.63
N CYS A 39 27.60 6.78 -41.97
CA CYS A 39 27.13 5.46 -42.40
C CYS A 39 27.61 5.09 -43.82
N ASN A 40 27.69 3.79 -44.12
CA ASN A 40 27.53 3.30 -45.49
C ASN A 40 26.92 1.89 -45.51
N GLU A 41 25.91 1.74 -46.36
CA GLU A 41 25.15 0.51 -46.63
C GLU A 41 25.97 -0.55 -47.38
N ARG A 42 25.58 -1.82 -47.23
CA ARG A 42 25.54 -2.76 -48.37
C ARG A 42 24.63 -3.96 -48.13
N ASN A 43 23.68 -4.10 -49.06
CA ASN A 43 22.76 -5.22 -49.29
C ASN A 43 23.47 -6.54 -49.61
N LEU A 44 22.88 -7.67 -49.20
CA LEU A 44 22.86 -8.91 -50.00
C LEU A 44 21.70 -9.84 -49.61
N LYS A 45 20.89 -10.19 -50.62
CA LYS A 45 19.81 -11.19 -50.59
C LYS A 45 20.38 -12.57 -50.98
N SER A 46 19.88 -13.64 -50.37
CA SER A 46 19.56 -14.88 -51.12
C SER A 46 18.60 -15.80 -50.35
N LYS A 47 17.60 -16.30 -51.08
CA LYS A 47 16.55 -17.26 -50.68
C LYS A 47 17.09 -18.70 -50.58
N GLY A 48 16.45 -19.52 -49.75
CA GLY A 48 16.48 -20.99 -49.86
C GLY A 48 15.60 -21.68 -48.81
N LYS A 49 14.38 -22.08 -49.20
CA LYS A 49 13.51 -23.00 -48.45
C LYS A 49 13.87 -24.44 -48.81
N ILE A 50 14.04 -25.32 -47.83
CA ILE A 50 13.82 -26.77 -47.99
C ILE A 50 13.06 -27.26 -46.77
N ALA A 51 11.89 -27.85 -47.02
CA ALA A 51 11.06 -28.54 -46.05
C ALA A 51 11.29 -30.05 -46.20
N VAL A 52 11.41 -30.77 -45.09
CA VAL A 52 11.32 -32.24 -45.07
C VAL A 52 10.38 -32.63 -43.93
N LYS A 53 9.25 -33.22 -44.32
CA LYS A 53 8.31 -33.94 -43.45
C LYS A 53 8.85 -35.37 -43.30
N ALA A 54 9.01 -35.84 -42.07
CA ALA A 54 9.14 -37.26 -41.78
C ALA A 54 8.05 -37.63 -40.76
N ALA A 55 7.21 -38.59 -41.14
CA ALA A 55 6.25 -39.25 -40.29
C ALA A 55 6.88 -40.55 -39.75
N ALA A 56 6.73 -40.80 -38.46
CA ALA A 56 6.94 -42.11 -37.86
C ALA A 56 5.92 -42.28 -36.73
N GLU A 57 5.00 -43.24 -36.91
CA GLU A 57 4.18 -43.80 -35.84
C GLU A 57 5.04 -44.79 -35.05
N ALA A 58 5.03 -44.68 -33.72
CA ALA A 58 5.39 -45.75 -32.81
C ALA A 58 4.49 -45.64 -31.57
N ASP A 59 3.79 -46.74 -31.32
CA ASP A 59 2.79 -46.93 -30.29
C ASP A 59 3.45 -47.36 -28.96
N VAL A 60 2.70 -47.17 -27.87
CA VAL A 60 2.83 -47.82 -26.55
C VAL A 60 3.61 -47.13 -25.40
N MET A 61 2.85 -47.00 -24.30
CA MET A 61 3.17 -46.90 -22.86
C MET A 61 3.23 -45.51 -22.22
N GLY A 62 2.18 -45.24 -21.44
CA GLY A 62 2.02 -44.06 -20.61
C GLY A 62 3.13 -43.91 -19.58
N LEU A 63 3.93 -42.88 -19.79
CA LEU A 63 4.54 -42.11 -18.72
C LEU A 63 3.76 -40.79 -18.66
N LYS A 64 3.16 -40.51 -17.50
CA LYS A 64 2.74 -39.14 -17.17
C LYS A 64 4.01 -38.29 -17.14
N ASN A 65 4.32 -37.63 -18.25
CA ASN A 65 5.25 -36.52 -18.26
C ASN A 65 4.65 -35.46 -17.34
N HIS A 66 5.26 -35.25 -16.19
CA HIS A 66 5.21 -33.96 -15.53
C HIS A 66 5.89 -32.98 -16.50
N GLU A 67 5.09 -32.38 -17.39
CA GLU A 67 5.48 -31.10 -17.99
C GLU A 67 5.63 -30.14 -16.82
N VAL A 68 6.88 -29.89 -16.45
CA VAL A 68 7.26 -28.77 -15.58
C VAL A 68 6.83 -27.53 -16.33
N ASN A 69 5.70 -26.96 -15.93
CA ASN A 69 5.21 -25.71 -16.47
C ASN A 69 6.26 -24.64 -16.09
N LEU A 70 7.17 -24.34 -17.02
CA LEU A 70 8.27 -23.37 -16.89
C LEU A 70 7.73 -21.94 -17.00
N ASP A 71 6.62 -21.65 -16.33
CA ASP A 71 6.09 -20.30 -16.25
C ASP A 71 6.68 -19.63 -15.01
N LEU A 72 7.35 -18.48 -15.18
CA LEU A 72 8.09 -17.75 -14.14
C LEU A 72 7.18 -17.16 -13.03
N GLY A 73 5.90 -17.54 -12.99
CA GLY A 73 4.87 -16.92 -12.18
C GLY A 73 4.81 -15.40 -12.41
N PHE A 74 5.23 -14.96 -13.60
CA PHE A 74 5.43 -13.56 -13.93
C PHE A 74 4.06 -12.92 -14.17
N ASP A 75 3.80 -11.81 -13.48
CA ASP A 75 2.54 -11.12 -13.63
C ASP A 75 2.35 -10.63 -15.08
N VAL A 76 1.28 -11.07 -15.73
CA VAL A 76 0.97 -10.76 -17.14
C VAL A 76 0.96 -9.26 -17.45
N VAL A 77 0.62 -8.41 -16.49
CA VAL A 77 0.60 -6.95 -16.68
C VAL A 77 2.00 -6.41 -16.62
N ALA A 78 2.78 -6.82 -15.63
CA ALA A 78 4.20 -6.48 -15.57
C ALA A 78 4.93 -6.94 -16.85
N GLU A 79 4.56 -8.09 -17.43
CA GLU A 79 5.26 -8.65 -18.60
C GLU A 79 5.00 -7.78 -19.81
N ARG A 80 3.72 -7.41 -19.95
CA ARG A 80 3.28 -6.49 -20.99
C ARG A 80 3.93 -5.12 -20.84
N GLU A 81 3.96 -4.55 -19.63
CA GLU A 81 4.61 -3.26 -19.39
C GLU A 81 6.11 -3.31 -19.73
N LEU A 82 6.80 -4.37 -19.33
CA LEU A 82 8.21 -4.56 -19.65
C LEU A 82 8.44 -4.64 -21.17
N ARG A 83 7.61 -5.40 -21.89
CA ARG A 83 7.71 -5.52 -23.36
C ARG A 83 7.41 -4.24 -24.10
N GLU A 84 6.38 -3.49 -23.67
CA GLU A 84 5.93 -2.27 -24.36
C GLU A 84 6.79 -1.04 -24.01
N LYS A 85 7.20 -0.90 -22.75
CA LYS A 85 7.83 0.31 -22.22
C LYS A 85 9.31 0.14 -21.86
N GLY A 86 9.80 -1.10 -21.79
CA GLY A 86 11.14 -1.42 -21.28
C GLY A 86 11.23 -1.28 -19.75
N PHE A 87 12.36 -1.68 -19.17
CA PHE A 87 12.56 -1.70 -17.71
C PHE A 87 12.28 -0.36 -17.03
N LEU A 88 12.84 0.72 -17.58
CA LEU A 88 12.73 2.05 -17.02
C LEU A 88 11.35 2.69 -17.19
N GLY A 89 10.47 2.06 -17.98
CA GLY A 89 9.09 2.50 -18.18
C GLY A 89 8.05 1.74 -17.34
N MET A 90 8.47 0.76 -16.55
CA MET A 90 7.60 0.03 -15.62
C MET A 90 7.16 0.91 -14.45
N ARG A 91 5.89 0.81 -14.06
CA ARG A 91 5.37 1.58 -12.91
C ARG A 91 5.91 1.01 -11.60
N LYS A 92 6.25 1.90 -10.67
CA LYS A 92 6.81 1.50 -9.36
C LYS A 92 5.84 1.66 -8.20
N THR A 93 5.09 2.75 -8.14
CA THR A 93 4.03 2.96 -7.17
C THR A 93 2.95 1.91 -7.34
N LYS A 94 2.53 1.32 -6.21
CA LYS A 94 1.54 0.25 -6.17
C LYS A 94 0.13 0.81 -6.09
N LEU A 95 -0.82 0.08 -6.65
CA LEU A 95 -2.22 0.51 -6.71
C LEU A 95 -3.11 -0.47 -5.94
N VAL A 96 -3.82 0.06 -4.95
CA VAL A 96 -4.80 -0.65 -4.14
C VAL A 96 -6.20 -0.25 -4.59
N CYS A 97 -7.07 -1.22 -4.87
CA CYS A 97 -8.47 -0.94 -5.22
C CYS A 97 -9.39 -1.60 -4.21
N THR A 98 -10.39 -0.86 -3.74
CA THR A 98 -11.45 -1.41 -2.90
C THR A 98 -12.48 -2.13 -3.77
N ILE A 99 -12.70 -3.42 -3.50
CA ILE A 99 -13.69 -4.20 -4.23
C ILE A 99 -15.07 -3.95 -3.64
N GLY A 100 -16.01 -3.62 -4.51
CA GLY A 100 -17.40 -3.35 -4.15
C GLY A 100 -18.37 -3.74 -5.27
N PRO A 101 -19.65 -3.38 -5.14
CA PRO A 101 -20.69 -3.75 -6.09
C PRO A 101 -20.40 -3.34 -7.54
N ALA A 102 -19.65 -2.25 -7.76
CA ALA A 102 -19.31 -1.76 -9.10
C ALA A 102 -18.20 -2.56 -9.79
N CYS A 103 -17.47 -3.43 -9.07
CA CYS A 103 -16.28 -4.10 -9.60
C CYS A 103 -16.06 -5.55 -9.09
N CYS A 104 -17.10 -6.23 -8.61
CA CYS A 104 -16.99 -7.58 -8.04
C CYS A 104 -17.25 -8.73 -9.02
N SER A 105 -17.55 -8.42 -10.29
CA SER A 105 -17.66 -9.45 -11.35
C SER A 105 -16.27 -9.95 -11.74
N LEU A 106 -16.17 -11.19 -12.24
CA LEU A 106 -14.89 -11.72 -12.73
C LEU A 106 -14.29 -10.87 -13.85
N GLU A 107 -15.14 -10.34 -14.73
CA GLU A 107 -14.71 -9.49 -15.85
C GLU A 107 -14.20 -8.13 -15.35
N ASP A 108 -14.87 -7.53 -14.36
CA ASP A 108 -14.43 -6.25 -13.81
C ASP A 108 -13.15 -6.37 -12.99
N LEU A 109 -13.02 -7.44 -12.20
CA LEU A 109 -11.79 -7.77 -11.48
C LEU A 109 -10.62 -7.97 -12.45
N GLU A 110 -10.85 -8.68 -13.55
CA GLU A 110 -9.85 -8.83 -14.61
C GLU A 110 -9.48 -7.48 -15.24
N ARG A 111 -10.45 -6.63 -15.55
CA ARG A 111 -10.18 -5.29 -16.09
C ARG A 111 -9.37 -4.42 -15.11
N LEU A 112 -9.64 -4.52 -13.81
CA LEU A 112 -8.83 -3.85 -12.77
C LEU A 112 -7.42 -4.42 -12.72
N ALA A 113 -7.28 -5.75 -12.75
CA ALA A 113 -5.98 -6.42 -12.77
C ALA A 113 -5.17 -5.99 -14.00
N ILE A 114 -5.73 -6.03 -15.21
CA ILE A 114 -5.10 -5.58 -16.47
C ILE A 114 -4.62 -4.13 -16.40
N ARG A 115 -5.35 -3.25 -15.69
CA ARG A 115 -4.96 -1.84 -15.48
C ARG A 115 -3.90 -1.67 -14.38
N GLY A 116 -3.45 -2.77 -13.80
CA GLY A 116 -2.35 -2.84 -12.85
C GLY A 116 -2.78 -2.69 -11.40
N MET A 117 -3.97 -3.16 -10.99
CA MET A 117 -4.28 -3.34 -9.58
C MET A 117 -3.28 -4.33 -8.94
N ASN A 118 -2.58 -3.94 -7.87
CA ASN A 118 -1.65 -4.79 -7.14
C ASN A 118 -2.30 -5.47 -5.93
N VAL A 119 -3.20 -4.75 -5.25
CA VAL A 119 -3.88 -5.25 -4.05
C VAL A 119 -5.38 -4.96 -4.14
N ALA A 120 -6.19 -5.98 -3.88
CA ALA A 120 -7.62 -5.89 -3.74
C ALA A 120 -7.99 -5.77 -2.26
N ARG A 121 -8.54 -4.61 -1.87
CA ARG A 121 -9.03 -4.33 -0.52
C ARG A 121 -10.50 -4.72 -0.37
N LEU A 122 -10.82 -5.41 0.72
CA LEU A 122 -12.18 -5.77 1.12
C LEU A 122 -12.51 -5.05 2.43
N ASN A 123 -13.43 -4.09 2.34
CA ASN A 123 -13.87 -3.30 3.48
C ASN A 123 -14.92 -4.08 4.31
N MET A 124 -14.57 -4.48 5.53
CA MET A 124 -15.41 -5.31 6.40
C MET A 124 -16.52 -4.52 7.11
N CYS A 125 -16.59 -3.18 6.96
CA CYS A 125 -17.72 -2.36 7.42
C CYS A 125 -19.02 -2.61 6.64
N HIS A 126 -18.91 -3.24 5.46
CA HIS A 126 -20.01 -3.48 4.54
C HIS A 126 -20.02 -4.93 4.05
N ASN A 127 -21.17 -5.36 3.53
CA ASN A 127 -21.42 -6.71 3.00
C ASN A 127 -21.26 -7.83 4.05
N THR A 128 -21.65 -9.04 3.67
CA THR A 128 -21.50 -10.21 4.53
C THR A 128 -20.18 -10.94 4.24
N ARG A 129 -19.74 -11.80 5.17
CA ARG A 129 -18.55 -12.64 4.97
C ARG A 129 -18.70 -13.58 3.77
N GLU A 130 -19.91 -14.02 3.45
CA GLU A 130 -20.19 -14.84 2.26
C GLU A 130 -19.91 -14.07 0.96
N TRP A 131 -20.28 -12.79 0.92
CA TRP A 131 -19.98 -11.92 -0.22
C TRP A 131 -18.47 -11.72 -0.38
N HIS A 132 -17.78 -11.41 0.72
CA HIS A 132 -16.32 -11.26 0.73
C HIS A 132 -15.62 -12.56 0.31
N ARG A 133 -16.08 -13.71 0.77
CA ARG A 133 -15.57 -15.03 0.37
C ARG A 133 -15.66 -15.25 -1.14
N ASP A 134 -16.79 -14.90 -1.75
CA ASP A 134 -16.95 -14.99 -3.21
C ASP A 134 -15.96 -14.07 -3.95
N ALA A 135 -15.78 -12.83 -3.47
CA ALA A 135 -14.79 -11.91 -4.04
C ALA A 135 -13.35 -12.45 -3.93
N ILE A 136 -12.95 -12.96 -2.76
CA ILE A 136 -11.61 -13.55 -2.55
C ILE A 136 -11.38 -14.72 -3.51
N ARG A 137 -12.35 -15.63 -3.62
CA ARG A 137 -12.25 -16.79 -4.51
C ARG A 137 -12.14 -16.40 -5.98
N LYS A 138 -12.86 -15.36 -6.41
CA LYS A 138 -12.74 -14.83 -7.77
C LYS A 138 -11.35 -14.26 -8.04
N ILE A 139 -10.78 -13.51 -7.10
CA ILE A 139 -9.41 -12.96 -7.21
C ILE A 139 -8.37 -14.09 -7.26
N LYS A 140 -8.48 -15.09 -6.38
CA LYS A 140 -7.58 -16.25 -6.39
C LYS A 140 -7.67 -17.04 -7.70
N LYS A 141 -8.88 -17.28 -8.19
CA LYS A 141 -9.12 -17.90 -9.50
C LYS A 141 -8.52 -17.08 -10.64
N LEU A 142 -8.60 -15.75 -10.56
CA LEU A 142 -8.01 -14.85 -11.55
C LEU A 142 -6.48 -14.98 -11.57
N ASN A 143 -5.85 -15.01 -10.40
CA ASN A 143 -4.40 -15.23 -10.27
C ASN A 143 -3.99 -16.59 -10.86
N GLU A 144 -4.68 -17.67 -10.49
CA GLU A 144 -4.36 -19.03 -10.95
C GLU A 144 -4.62 -19.25 -12.44
N ALA A 145 -5.75 -18.77 -12.96
CA ALA A 145 -6.19 -19.08 -14.32
C ALA A 145 -5.58 -18.16 -15.39
N LYS A 146 -5.16 -16.95 -15.01
CA LYS A 146 -4.69 -15.93 -15.96
C LYS A 146 -3.29 -15.39 -15.66
N GLY A 147 -2.60 -15.91 -14.63
CA GLY A 147 -1.23 -15.53 -14.31
C GLY A 147 -1.08 -14.18 -13.63
N PHE A 148 -2.14 -13.61 -13.06
CA PHE A 148 -2.05 -12.37 -12.29
C PHE A 148 -1.44 -12.61 -10.91
N SER A 149 -0.89 -11.55 -10.32
CA SER A 149 -0.35 -11.51 -8.96
C SER A 149 -1.05 -10.43 -8.12
N VAL A 150 -2.37 -10.54 -7.94
CA VAL A 150 -3.14 -9.61 -7.10
C VAL A 150 -3.24 -10.13 -5.68
N SER A 151 -2.73 -9.37 -4.71
CA SER A 151 -2.85 -9.71 -3.30
C SER A 151 -4.20 -9.30 -2.71
N VAL A 152 -4.61 -9.96 -1.63
CA VAL A 152 -5.89 -9.71 -0.97
C VAL A 152 -5.66 -9.10 0.41
N MET A 153 -6.35 -7.99 0.67
CA MET A 153 -6.35 -7.28 1.95
C MET A 153 -7.77 -7.23 2.53
N ILE A 154 -7.93 -7.58 3.81
CA ILE A 154 -9.14 -7.20 4.56
C ILE A 154 -8.85 -5.96 5.38
N ASP A 155 -9.82 -5.04 5.43
CA ASP A 155 -9.78 -3.83 6.24
C ASP A 155 -10.86 -3.95 7.32
N THR A 156 -10.43 -4.02 8.58
CA THR A 156 -11.33 -4.23 9.73
C THR A 156 -12.18 -2.99 9.97
N GLU A 157 -13.34 -3.15 10.61
CA GLU A 157 -14.18 -1.99 10.94
C GLU A 157 -13.54 -1.17 12.07
N GLY A 158 -12.94 -1.85 13.04
CA GLY A 158 -12.40 -1.24 14.24
C GLY A 158 -13.51 -0.78 15.18
N SER A 159 -13.12 -0.41 16.39
CA SER A 159 -14.07 0.11 17.38
C SER A 159 -14.18 1.63 17.28
N LEU A 160 -15.33 2.11 16.81
CA LEU A 160 -15.65 3.53 16.79
C LEU A 160 -17.09 3.77 17.24
N ILE A 161 -17.35 4.92 17.86
CA ILE A 161 -18.70 5.34 18.22
C ILE A 161 -19.31 6.06 17.01
N HIS A 162 -20.43 5.56 16.50
CA HIS A 162 -21.15 6.14 15.38
C HIS A 162 -22.67 6.09 15.52
N VAL A 163 -23.33 6.87 14.68
CA VAL A 163 -24.78 6.87 14.51
C VAL A 163 -25.24 5.60 13.83
N VAL A 164 -26.22 4.90 14.41
CA VAL A 164 -26.84 3.73 13.76
C VAL A 164 -27.65 4.18 12.54
N ASP A 165 -27.47 3.46 11.43
CA ASP A 165 -28.27 3.67 10.23
C ASP A 165 -29.65 3.01 10.36
N HIS A 166 -30.71 3.82 10.25
CA HIS A 166 -32.10 3.37 10.28
C HIS A 166 -32.73 3.25 8.88
N GLY A 167 -31.95 3.39 7.81
CA GLY A 167 -32.40 3.14 6.43
C GLY A 167 -33.29 4.23 5.82
N VAL A 168 -33.25 5.45 6.36
CA VAL A 168 -34.04 6.59 5.84
C VAL A 168 -33.18 7.37 4.83
N PRO A 169 -33.67 7.61 3.59
CA PRO A 169 -32.86 8.17 2.51
C PRO A 169 -32.54 9.67 2.63
N SER A 170 -33.02 10.36 3.67
CA SER A 170 -32.79 11.78 3.88
C SER A 170 -31.85 12.01 5.05
N SER A 171 -30.65 12.53 4.75
CA SER A 171 -29.76 13.14 5.75
C SER A 171 -30.56 14.09 6.64
N VAL A 172 -30.56 13.85 7.94
CA VAL A 172 -31.28 14.69 8.88
C VAL A 172 -30.48 15.98 9.06
N LYS A 173 -31.13 17.15 8.95
CA LYS A 173 -30.44 18.43 9.13
C LYS A 173 -30.65 18.93 10.55
N ALA A 174 -29.55 19.15 11.28
CA ALA A 174 -29.56 19.85 12.55
C ALA A 174 -29.75 21.35 12.32
N GLU A 175 -30.69 21.96 13.03
CA GLU A 175 -30.87 23.41 13.03
C GLU A 175 -30.22 24.03 14.27
N GLU A 176 -29.71 25.25 14.14
CA GLU A 176 -29.04 25.96 15.23
C GLU A 176 -29.97 26.09 16.45
N GLY A 177 -29.47 25.75 17.63
CA GLY A 177 -30.22 25.80 18.88
C GLY A 177 -31.24 24.68 19.09
N SER A 178 -31.45 23.79 18.13
CA SER A 178 -32.29 22.59 18.31
C SER A 178 -31.66 21.64 19.33
N VAL A 179 -32.48 20.99 20.16
CA VAL A 179 -32.03 20.02 21.18
C VAL A 179 -32.29 18.62 20.68
N TRP A 180 -31.26 17.78 20.70
CA TRP A 180 -31.26 16.42 20.23
C TRP A 180 -30.94 15.45 21.36
N VAL A 181 -31.59 14.30 21.36
CA VAL A 181 -31.32 13.20 22.29
C VAL A 181 -30.43 12.18 21.60
N PHE A 182 -29.21 12.00 22.10
CA PHE A 182 -28.34 10.90 21.72
C PHE A 182 -28.53 9.77 22.74
N THR A 183 -28.87 8.58 22.28
CA THR A 183 -29.20 7.43 23.14
C THR A 183 -28.58 6.15 22.61
N SER A 184 -28.29 5.19 23.49
CA SER A 184 -27.92 3.82 23.09
C SER A 184 -29.11 2.85 23.09
N GLN A 185 -30.32 3.35 23.41
CA GLN A 185 -31.53 2.54 23.36
C GLN A 185 -31.87 2.20 21.92
N LYS A 186 -32.07 0.90 21.66
CA LYS A 186 -32.47 0.42 20.33
C LYS A 186 -33.92 0.81 20.06
N PHE A 187 -34.16 1.42 18.90
CA PHE A 187 -35.50 1.68 18.40
C PHE A 187 -35.61 1.43 16.90
N GLU A 188 -36.82 1.15 16.43
CA GLU A 188 -37.10 0.97 15.01
C GLU A 188 -37.47 2.29 14.34
N GLY A 189 -37.00 2.48 13.10
CA GLY A 189 -37.25 3.67 12.30
C GLY A 189 -36.55 4.94 12.82
N SER A 190 -36.94 6.10 12.29
CA SER A 190 -36.46 7.40 12.74
C SER A 190 -37.37 8.01 13.80
N ARG A 191 -36.79 8.54 14.87
CA ARG A 191 -37.51 9.37 15.85
C ARG A 191 -37.12 10.84 15.68
N PRO A 192 -38.06 11.80 15.78
CA PRO A 192 -37.73 13.22 15.74
C PRO A 192 -36.70 13.58 16.81
N PHE A 193 -35.69 14.37 16.45
CA PHE A 193 -34.66 14.88 17.36
C PHE A 193 -33.96 13.81 18.21
N THR A 194 -33.89 12.56 17.73
CA THR A 194 -33.28 11.45 18.47
C THR A 194 -32.32 10.69 17.57
N VAL A 195 -31.12 10.43 18.08
CA VAL A 195 -30.04 9.74 17.38
C VAL A 195 -29.63 8.52 18.20
N GLN A 196 -29.57 7.35 17.57
CA GLN A 196 -29.08 6.14 18.20
C GLN A 196 -27.56 6.01 18.02
N ALA A 197 -26.81 5.86 19.11
CA ALA A 197 -25.41 5.46 19.10
C ALA A 197 -25.28 3.92 19.05
N ASN A 198 -24.23 3.43 18.39
CA ASN A 198 -23.95 2.01 18.24
C ASN A 198 -23.43 1.33 19.53
N TYR A 199 -22.88 2.10 20.46
CA TYR A 199 -22.21 1.60 21.68
C TYR A 199 -22.99 1.98 22.95
N GLN A 200 -23.20 1.03 23.87
CA GLN A 200 -23.97 1.30 25.09
C GLN A 200 -23.28 2.27 26.05
N GLY A 201 -21.95 2.19 26.15
CA GLY A 201 -21.12 3.05 27.00
C GLY A 201 -20.70 4.36 26.34
N PHE A 202 -21.34 4.80 25.25
CA PHE A 202 -20.92 5.99 24.50
C PHE A 202 -20.98 7.29 25.32
N SER A 203 -21.81 7.33 26.36
CA SER A 203 -21.95 8.47 27.27
C SER A 203 -21.03 8.38 28.51
N GLU A 204 -20.25 7.31 28.65
CA GLU A 204 -19.34 7.12 29.78
C GLU A 204 -18.23 8.18 29.77
N GLY A 205 -17.98 8.83 30.90
CA GLY A 205 -16.98 9.90 31.00
C GLY A 205 -17.42 11.27 30.45
N ILE A 206 -18.58 11.36 29.79
CA ILE A 206 -19.12 12.63 29.24
C ILE A 206 -19.78 13.46 30.33
N MET A 207 -19.48 14.76 30.33
CA MET A 207 -19.96 15.79 31.24
C MET A 207 -20.81 16.83 30.51
N VAL A 208 -21.65 17.54 31.27
CA VAL A 208 -22.37 18.71 30.77
C VAL A 208 -21.36 19.80 30.40
N GLY A 209 -21.54 20.42 29.24
CA GLY A 209 -20.61 21.37 28.63
C GLY A 209 -19.60 20.75 27.67
N ASP A 210 -19.52 19.41 27.58
CA ASP A 210 -18.70 18.75 26.56
C ASP A 210 -19.28 19.02 25.16
N GLU A 211 -18.40 19.11 24.17
CA GLU A 211 -18.74 19.32 22.77
C GLU A 211 -18.83 17.96 22.06
N LEU A 212 -20.00 17.64 21.50
CA LEU A 212 -20.20 16.51 20.61
C LEU A 212 -19.99 16.98 19.16
N VAL A 213 -18.97 16.42 18.52
CA VAL A 213 -18.58 16.70 17.14
C VAL A 213 -18.97 15.50 16.27
N ILE A 214 -19.73 15.77 15.22
CA ILE A 214 -20.16 14.79 14.22
C ILE A 214 -19.24 14.88 13.01
N ASP A 215 -18.64 13.77 12.58
CA ASP A 215 -17.77 13.66 11.38
C ASP A 215 -16.78 14.83 11.25
N GLY A 216 -16.07 15.16 12.33
CA GLY A 216 -15.03 16.21 12.31
C GLY A 216 -15.54 17.64 12.17
N GLY A 217 -16.83 17.86 12.44
CA GLY A 217 -17.44 19.18 12.45
C GLY A 217 -18.46 19.38 11.36
N MET A 218 -18.95 18.32 10.70
CA MET A 218 -20.14 18.40 9.85
C MET A 218 -21.34 18.96 10.61
N ALA A 219 -21.46 18.62 11.90
CA ALA A 219 -22.37 19.25 12.85
C ALA A 219 -21.72 19.26 14.24
N ARG A 220 -22.08 20.24 15.08
CA ARG A 220 -21.60 20.30 16.47
C ARG A 220 -22.74 20.54 17.45
N PHE A 221 -22.59 19.96 18.62
CA PHE A 221 -23.54 20.08 19.71
C PHE A 221 -22.81 20.30 21.04
N GLU A 222 -23.47 20.98 21.96
CA GLU A 222 -23.05 21.10 23.34
C GLU A 222 -23.94 20.21 24.20
N VAL A 223 -23.35 19.37 25.06
CA VAL A 223 -24.09 18.52 26.00
C VAL A 223 -24.70 19.43 27.08
N VAL A 224 -26.02 19.61 27.04
CA VAL A 224 -26.74 20.47 28.00
C VAL A 224 -27.25 19.71 29.22
N GLU A 225 -27.55 18.42 29.07
CA GLU A 225 -28.07 17.59 30.15
C GLU A 225 -27.74 16.12 29.90
N ARG A 226 -27.55 15.36 30.97
CA ARG A 226 -27.32 13.91 30.95
C ARG A 226 -28.37 13.21 31.80
N MET A 227 -29.14 12.31 31.18
CA MET A 227 -30.12 11.47 31.86
C MET A 227 -29.71 10.00 31.75
N GLY A 228 -28.98 9.51 32.74
CA GLY A 228 -28.40 8.16 32.69
C GLY A 228 -27.36 8.04 31.57
N ASN A 229 -27.70 7.28 30.53
CA ASN A 229 -26.88 7.13 29.30
C ASN A 229 -27.39 7.98 28.13
N ASP A 230 -28.51 8.68 28.29
CA ASP A 230 -29.03 9.56 27.26
C ASP A 230 -28.42 10.96 27.43
N LEU A 231 -27.92 11.51 26.32
CA LEU A 231 -27.33 12.86 26.27
C LEU A 231 -28.28 13.79 25.54
N HIS A 232 -28.68 14.87 26.20
CA HIS A 232 -29.37 15.97 25.57
C HIS A 232 -28.33 16.98 25.09
N CYS A 233 -28.26 17.19 23.80
CA CYS A 233 -27.25 18.02 23.17
C CYS A 233 -27.92 19.13 22.36
N LYS A 234 -27.52 20.38 22.59
CA LYS A 234 -28.00 21.54 21.85
C LYS A 234 -27.09 21.80 20.65
N CYS A 235 -27.66 21.90 19.46
CA CYS A 235 -26.90 22.18 18.25
C CYS A 235 -26.26 23.58 18.31
N THR A 236 -24.94 23.62 18.20
CA THR A 236 -24.13 24.84 18.16
C THR A 236 -23.76 25.19 16.72
N ASP A 237 -23.34 24.20 15.93
CA ASP A 237 -23.07 24.35 14.50
C ASP A 237 -24.05 23.47 13.70
N PRO A 238 -24.99 24.07 12.94
CA PRO A 238 -25.97 23.33 12.16
C PRO A 238 -25.33 22.59 10.99
N GLY A 239 -25.86 21.40 10.69
CA GLY A 239 -25.18 20.47 9.79
C GLY A 239 -26.03 19.29 9.35
N LEU A 240 -25.46 18.45 8.49
CA LEU A 240 -26.10 17.22 8.03
C LEU A 240 -25.62 16.02 8.86
N PHE A 241 -26.57 15.23 9.33
CA PHE A 241 -26.32 13.90 9.88
C PHE A 241 -26.34 12.89 8.75
N LEU A 242 -25.18 12.32 8.45
CA LEU A 242 -25.07 11.19 7.57
C LEU A 242 -25.31 9.88 8.35
N PRO A 243 -25.87 8.84 7.71
CA PRO A 243 -25.90 7.51 8.32
C PRO A 243 -24.48 7.07 8.67
N ARG A 244 -24.30 6.42 9.83
CA ARG A 244 -22.98 5.96 10.32
C ARG A 244 -21.96 7.06 10.60
N ALA A 245 -22.41 8.32 10.71
CA ALA A 245 -21.55 9.42 11.11
C ALA A 245 -20.86 9.14 12.47
N LYS A 246 -19.56 9.43 12.54
CA LYS A 246 -18.73 9.29 13.73
C LYS A 246 -19.15 10.29 14.80
N LEU A 247 -19.20 9.82 16.04
CA LEU A 247 -19.42 10.63 17.23
C LEU A 247 -18.10 10.79 17.97
N SER A 248 -17.62 12.03 18.09
CA SER A 248 -16.42 12.37 18.87
C SER A 248 -16.78 13.39 19.94
N PHE A 249 -16.33 13.19 21.18
CA PHE A 249 -16.61 14.09 22.30
C PHE A 249 -15.35 14.87 22.69
N TRP A 250 -15.49 16.16 22.94
CA TRP A 250 -14.38 17.07 23.21
C TRP A 250 -14.62 17.87 24.50
N ARG A 251 -13.56 18.04 25.28
CA ARG A 251 -13.54 18.85 26.50
C ARG A 251 -12.30 19.74 26.48
N ASP A 252 -12.49 21.05 26.60
CA ASP A 252 -11.40 22.04 26.60
C ASP A 252 -10.44 21.90 25.39
N GLY A 253 -10.99 21.55 24.22
CA GLY A 253 -10.22 21.33 22.99
C GLY A 253 -9.41 20.03 22.96
N LYS A 254 -9.70 19.07 23.84
CA LYS A 254 -9.13 17.71 23.83
C LYS A 254 -10.21 16.66 23.64
N LEU A 255 -9.92 15.64 22.83
CA LEU A 255 -10.78 14.48 22.66
C LEU A 255 -10.94 13.76 24.01
N SER A 256 -12.18 13.56 24.45
CA SER A 256 -12.53 12.78 25.63
C SER A 256 -12.62 11.31 25.21
N TYR A 257 -11.58 10.54 25.55
CA TYR A 257 -11.41 9.16 25.10
C TYR A 257 -12.42 8.21 25.75
N HIS A 258 -12.97 7.31 24.94
CA HIS A 258 -13.71 6.14 25.41
C HIS A 258 -12.78 4.92 25.28
N GLY A 259 -12.62 4.17 26.37
CA GLY A 259 -11.76 2.98 26.49
C GLY A 259 -12.17 1.78 25.63
N LEU A 260 -12.51 2.01 24.36
CA LEU A 260 -12.85 0.96 23.41
C LEU A 260 -11.59 0.18 23.05
N PRO A 261 -11.68 -1.16 22.98
CA PRO A 261 -10.58 -1.97 22.46
C PRO A 261 -10.38 -1.67 20.98
N THR A 262 -9.14 -1.66 20.50
CA THR A 262 -8.83 -1.40 19.08
C THR A 262 -9.55 -2.38 18.14
N LEU A 263 -9.58 -3.67 18.52
CA LEU A 263 -10.33 -4.72 17.81
C LEU A 263 -11.60 -5.09 18.57
N SER A 264 -12.75 -4.95 17.91
CA SER A 264 -14.04 -5.39 18.42
C SER A 264 -14.20 -6.92 18.33
N PRO A 265 -15.19 -7.53 19.01
CA PRO A 265 -15.52 -8.95 18.82
C PRO A 265 -15.87 -9.30 17.37
N LYS A 266 -16.45 -8.33 16.62
CA LYS A 266 -16.71 -8.50 15.19
C LYS A 266 -15.39 -8.56 14.42
N ASP A 267 -14.44 -7.66 14.71
CA ASP A 267 -13.14 -7.62 14.03
C ASP A 267 -12.35 -8.90 14.26
N TRP A 268 -12.33 -9.45 15.48
CA TRP A 268 -11.69 -10.75 15.74
C TRP A 268 -12.30 -11.88 14.89
N ALA A 269 -13.61 -11.89 14.71
CA ALA A 269 -14.27 -12.84 13.83
C ALA A 269 -14.01 -12.56 12.34
N ASP A 270 -13.78 -11.31 11.95
CA ASP A 270 -13.34 -10.93 10.60
C ASP A 270 -11.87 -11.32 10.34
N VAL A 271 -11.01 -11.26 11.36
CA VAL A 271 -9.64 -11.77 11.35
C VAL A 271 -9.64 -13.29 11.16
N ASP A 272 -10.42 -14.03 11.95
CA ASP A 272 -10.55 -15.49 11.78
C ASP A 272 -11.06 -15.88 10.39
N PHE A 273 -12.01 -15.10 9.86
CA PHE A 273 -12.47 -15.23 8.49
C PHE A 273 -11.33 -15.01 7.49
N GLY A 274 -10.55 -13.92 7.62
CA GLY A 274 -9.39 -13.64 6.79
C GLY A 274 -8.33 -14.75 6.80
N ILE A 275 -8.05 -15.31 7.99
CA ILE A 275 -7.15 -16.47 8.14
C ILE A 275 -7.69 -17.65 7.34
N SER A 276 -8.99 -17.97 7.49
CA SER A 276 -9.61 -19.12 6.83
C SER A 276 -9.63 -19.00 5.31
N GLU A 277 -9.79 -17.79 4.78
CA GLU A 277 -9.78 -17.52 3.35
C GLU A 277 -8.35 -17.29 2.83
N GLY A 278 -7.34 -17.25 3.69
CA GLY A 278 -5.92 -17.10 3.34
C GLY A 278 -5.63 -15.77 2.64
N VAL A 279 -6.01 -14.65 3.27
CA VAL A 279 -5.67 -13.29 2.84
C VAL A 279 -4.20 -12.98 3.07
N ASP A 280 -3.66 -11.97 2.39
CA ASP A 280 -2.24 -11.62 2.46
C ASP A 280 -1.98 -10.46 3.44
N PHE A 281 -2.97 -9.58 3.60
CA PHE A 281 -2.89 -8.41 4.47
C PHE A 281 -4.14 -8.24 5.35
N ILE A 282 -3.94 -7.73 6.56
CA ILE A 282 -4.99 -7.21 7.44
C ILE A 282 -4.67 -5.74 7.75
N ALA A 283 -5.53 -4.83 7.33
CA ALA A 283 -5.48 -3.42 7.73
C ALA A 283 -6.33 -3.24 8.98
N MET A 284 -5.69 -2.88 10.09
CA MET A 284 -6.31 -2.68 11.39
C MET A 284 -6.72 -1.22 11.55
N SER A 285 -8.00 -0.97 11.79
CA SER A 285 -8.58 0.36 11.98
C SER A 285 -8.38 0.89 13.41
N PHE A 286 -8.32 2.21 13.54
CA PHE A 286 -8.24 3.00 14.77
C PHE A 286 -7.13 2.58 15.73
N VAL A 287 -5.94 2.31 15.19
CA VAL A 287 -4.79 1.87 15.98
C VAL A 287 -4.26 3.02 16.84
N ASN A 288 -4.34 2.88 18.16
CA ASN A 288 -3.89 3.90 19.12
C ASN A 288 -2.65 3.50 19.93
N ASP A 289 -2.18 2.26 19.81
CA ASP A 289 -1.03 1.74 20.54
C ASP A 289 -0.36 0.57 19.82
N ALA A 290 0.92 0.37 20.10
CA ALA A 290 1.72 -0.69 19.52
C ALA A 290 1.33 -2.10 20.00
N ASP A 291 0.78 -2.23 21.20
CA ASP A 291 0.49 -3.52 21.82
C ASP A 291 -0.70 -4.20 21.13
N SER A 292 -1.72 -3.44 20.73
CA SER A 292 -2.83 -3.91 19.89
C SER A 292 -2.34 -4.57 18.59
N VAL A 293 -1.31 -3.99 17.95
CA VAL A 293 -0.71 -4.55 16.72
C VAL A 293 0.04 -5.83 17.03
N LYS A 294 0.83 -5.85 18.11
CA LYS A 294 1.58 -7.05 18.55
C LYS A 294 0.63 -8.19 18.92
N ASP A 295 -0.47 -7.90 19.59
CA ASP A 295 -1.48 -8.88 19.98
C ASP A 295 -2.09 -9.56 18.77
N LEU A 296 -2.45 -8.77 17.74
CA LEU A 296 -2.94 -9.33 16.48
C LEU A 296 -1.87 -10.19 15.78
N LYS A 297 -0.62 -9.73 15.71
CA LYS A 297 0.48 -10.51 15.09
C LYS A 297 0.75 -11.83 15.85
N ASN A 298 0.75 -11.79 17.17
CA ASN A 298 0.90 -12.98 18.01
C ASN A 298 -0.27 -13.95 17.82
N TYR A 299 -1.50 -13.43 17.71
CA TYR A 299 -2.67 -14.23 17.42
C TYR A 299 -2.57 -14.92 16.05
N LEU A 300 -2.16 -14.19 15.00
CA LEU A 300 -1.94 -14.74 13.66
C LEU A 300 -0.86 -15.83 13.67
N PHE A 301 0.28 -15.58 14.30
CA PHE A 301 1.39 -16.54 14.42
C PHE A 301 0.97 -17.84 15.11
N ALA A 302 0.11 -17.76 16.13
CA ALA A 302 -0.40 -18.93 16.83
C ALA A 302 -1.45 -19.72 16.03
N LYS A 303 -2.13 -19.09 15.07
CA LYS A 303 -3.30 -19.65 14.36
C LYS A 303 -2.99 -20.18 12.97
N THR A 304 -2.01 -19.62 12.27
CA THR A 304 -1.71 -19.98 10.89
C THR A 304 -0.21 -20.00 10.62
N SER A 305 0.21 -20.89 9.73
CA SER A 305 1.58 -20.90 9.18
C SER A 305 1.76 -19.88 8.06
N LYS A 306 0.66 -19.37 7.48
CA LYS A 306 0.69 -18.36 6.41
C LYS A 306 1.21 -17.04 6.96
N SER A 307 2.14 -16.39 6.27
CA SER A 307 2.65 -15.08 6.67
C SER A 307 1.68 -13.96 6.25
N ILE A 308 0.72 -13.63 7.13
CA ILE A 308 -0.21 -12.52 6.93
C ILE A 308 0.40 -11.24 7.51
N ARG A 309 0.44 -10.17 6.73
CA ARG A 309 1.02 -8.88 7.14
C ARG A 309 -0.04 -7.97 7.77
N VAL A 310 0.32 -7.29 8.86
CA VAL A 310 -0.57 -6.38 9.58
C VAL A 310 -0.19 -4.93 9.27
N LEU A 311 -1.13 -4.19 8.68
CA LEU A 311 -1.00 -2.75 8.43
C LEU A 311 -1.80 -1.97 9.47
N ALA A 312 -1.17 -1.02 10.16
CA ALA A 312 -1.89 -0.13 11.06
C ALA A 312 -2.43 1.09 10.28
N LYS A 313 -3.71 1.41 10.49
CA LYS A 313 -4.34 2.61 9.93
C LYS A 313 -4.17 3.76 10.92
N ILE A 314 -3.55 4.84 10.45
CA ILE A 314 -3.34 6.08 11.22
C ILE A 314 -4.54 6.99 10.95
N GLU A 315 -5.48 6.97 11.90
CA GLU A 315 -6.82 7.59 11.79
C GLU A 315 -7.11 8.59 12.91
N THR A 316 -6.27 8.64 13.95
CA THR A 316 -6.54 9.40 15.18
C THR A 316 -5.37 10.29 15.57
N LEU A 317 -5.64 11.36 16.32
CA LEU A 317 -4.57 12.18 16.90
C LEU A 317 -3.68 11.38 17.87
N GLU A 318 -4.25 10.41 18.59
CA GLU A 318 -3.49 9.54 19.50
C GLU A 318 -2.47 8.67 18.76
N SER A 319 -2.88 8.11 17.61
CA SER A 319 -1.99 7.34 16.75
C SER A 319 -0.78 8.16 16.28
N LEU A 320 -0.94 9.47 16.06
CA LEU A 320 0.17 10.38 15.73
C LEU A 320 1.12 10.63 16.90
N GLN A 321 0.62 10.66 18.13
CA GLN A 321 1.45 10.86 19.33
C GLN A 321 2.35 9.65 19.61
N LYS A 322 1.88 8.46 19.23
CA LYS A 322 2.54 7.15 19.40
C LYS A 322 3.00 6.58 18.06
N LEU A 323 3.25 7.43 17.07
CA LEU A 323 3.45 7.00 15.70
C LEU A 323 4.66 6.05 15.55
N GLU A 324 5.79 6.37 16.20
CA GLU A 324 7.03 5.60 16.11
C GLU A 324 6.86 4.16 16.62
N GLU A 325 6.26 3.98 17.80
CA GLU A 325 6.00 2.65 18.38
C GLU A 325 5.01 1.82 17.53
N ILE A 326 4.00 2.48 16.95
CA ILE A 326 3.02 1.81 16.08
C ILE A 326 3.68 1.37 14.77
N VAL A 327 4.50 2.23 14.16
CA VAL A 327 5.25 1.90 12.92
C VAL A 327 6.21 0.74 13.15
N GLU A 328 6.89 0.72 14.29
CA GLU A 328 7.82 -0.37 14.66
C GLU A 328 7.11 -1.73 14.72
N ALA A 329 5.96 -1.78 15.41
CA ALA A 329 5.19 -3.00 15.60
C ALA A 329 4.51 -3.51 14.31
N SER A 330 4.18 -2.60 13.40
CA SER A 330 3.42 -2.88 12.17
C SER A 330 4.29 -3.43 11.04
N ASP A 331 3.70 -4.14 10.09
CA ASP A 331 4.38 -4.55 8.85
C ASP A 331 4.29 -3.49 7.74
N GLY A 332 3.48 -2.45 7.96
CA GLY A 332 3.30 -1.29 7.10
C GLY A 332 2.21 -0.37 7.65
N ILE A 333 2.02 0.77 7.03
CA ILE A 333 1.09 1.80 7.50
C ILE A 333 0.12 2.22 6.40
N MET A 334 -1.11 2.53 6.77
CA MET A 334 -2.08 3.20 5.90
C MET A 334 -2.43 4.56 6.49
N VAL A 335 -2.14 5.64 5.76
CA VAL A 335 -2.55 7.00 6.11
C VAL A 335 -4.00 7.18 5.65
N ALA A 336 -4.93 7.00 6.58
CA ALA A 336 -6.37 7.06 6.30
C ALA A 336 -6.87 8.50 6.49
N ARG A 337 -6.73 9.31 5.43
CA ARG A 337 -6.92 10.76 5.46
C ARG A 337 -8.35 11.21 5.76
N GLY A 338 -9.35 10.37 5.47
CA GLY A 338 -10.75 10.67 5.78
C GLY A 338 -10.96 10.84 7.29
N ASP A 339 -10.74 9.76 8.05
CA ASP A 339 -10.85 9.78 9.51
C ASP A 339 -9.80 10.68 10.18
N LEU A 340 -8.57 10.71 9.65
CA LEU A 340 -7.52 11.57 10.22
C LEU A 340 -7.85 13.07 10.03
N GLY A 341 -8.45 13.45 8.90
CA GLY A 341 -8.89 14.81 8.60
C GLY A 341 -10.05 15.29 9.47
N VAL A 342 -10.74 14.38 10.15
CA VAL A 342 -11.75 14.67 11.17
C VAL A 342 -11.11 15.03 12.52
N GLU A 343 -9.96 14.44 12.84
CA GLU A 343 -9.27 14.58 14.14
C GLU A 343 -8.19 15.67 14.16
N VAL A 344 -7.64 16.01 12.99
CA VAL A 344 -6.56 16.99 12.82
C VAL A 344 -7.03 18.09 11.85
N PRO A 345 -6.66 19.37 12.08
CA PRO A 345 -6.97 20.44 11.13
C PRO A 345 -6.56 20.08 9.70
N PHE A 346 -7.49 20.18 8.76
CA PHE A 346 -7.33 19.65 7.40
C PHE A 346 -6.14 20.28 6.66
N GLU A 347 -5.77 21.52 6.98
CA GLU A 347 -4.61 22.20 6.41
C GLU A 347 -3.26 21.54 6.79
N LYS A 348 -3.24 20.73 7.86
CA LYS A 348 -2.04 20.02 8.32
C LYS A 348 -1.90 18.62 7.75
N ILE A 349 -2.96 18.06 7.18
CA ILE A 349 -2.97 16.68 6.65
C ILE A 349 -1.84 16.44 5.65
N PRO A 350 -1.53 17.35 4.69
CA PRO A 350 -0.41 17.14 3.78
C PRO A 350 0.95 17.01 4.48
N THR A 351 1.21 17.81 5.53
CA THR A 351 2.46 17.74 6.29
C THR A 351 2.52 16.46 7.14
N VAL A 352 1.43 16.11 7.81
CA VAL A 352 1.33 14.88 8.61
C VAL A 352 1.52 13.64 7.74
N GLN A 353 0.95 13.63 6.54
CA GLN A 353 1.16 12.57 5.55
C GLN A 353 2.64 12.42 5.18
N GLU A 354 3.32 13.53 4.91
CA GLU A 354 4.76 13.53 4.59
C GLU A 354 5.58 12.98 5.75
N ASP A 355 5.28 13.41 6.98
CA ASP A 355 6.00 12.98 8.18
C ASP A 355 5.83 11.48 8.45
N ILE A 356 4.59 10.95 8.33
CA ILE A 356 4.32 9.52 8.44
C ILE A 356 5.08 8.75 7.36
N THR A 357 5.01 9.21 6.11
CA THR A 357 5.67 8.56 4.97
C THR A 357 7.19 8.52 5.16
N ARG A 358 7.78 9.62 5.63
CA ARG A 358 9.22 9.71 5.91
C ARG A 358 9.65 8.72 7.00
N LEU A 359 8.89 8.66 8.10
CA LEU A 359 9.17 7.75 9.22
C LEU A 359 9.04 6.28 8.79
N CYS A 360 7.95 5.93 8.08
CA CYS A 360 7.76 4.58 7.56
C CYS A 360 8.93 4.14 6.67
N ARG A 361 9.36 5.03 5.76
CA ARG A 361 10.53 4.76 4.92
C ARG A 361 11.80 4.56 5.75
N GLN A 362 12.08 5.42 6.73
CA GLN A 362 13.24 5.26 7.61
C GLN A 362 13.24 3.88 8.29
N MET A 363 12.07 3.42 8.73
CA MET A 363 11.88 2.12 9.41
C MET A 363 11.66 0.94 8.45
N ASN A 364 11.89 1.11 7.14
CA ASN A 364 11.68 0.08 6.10
C ASN A 364 10.26 -0.52 6.12
N LYS A 365 9.24 0.31 6.35
CA LYS A 365 7.83 -0.05 6.34
C LYS A 365 7.14 0.55 5.10
N PRO A 366 6.40 -0.23 4.31
CA PRO A 366 5.62 0.30 3.20
C PRO A 366 4.47 1.16 3.73
N VAL A 367 4.15 2.22 2.98
CA VAL A 367 3.07 3.16 3.33
C VAL A 367 2.06 3.34 2.20
N ILE A 368 0.78 3.24 2.56
CA ILE A 368 -0.37 3.44 1.68
C ILE A 368 -0.99 4.80 1.95
N ILE A 369 -1.16 5.62 0.92
CA ILE A 369 -1.98 6.85 1.03
C ILE A 369 -3.40 6.54 0.59
N ALA A 370 -4.36 6.78 1.48
CA ALA A 370 -5.73 6.33 1.34
C ALA A 370 -6.75 7.47 1.47
N SER A 371 -7.91 7.23 0.85
CA SER A 371 -9.12 8.08 0.86
C SER A 371 -9.03 9.33 -0.02
N GLN A 372 -10.09 9.60 -0.79
CA GLN A 372 -10.34 10.84 -1.52
C GLN A 372 -9.21 11.30 -2.47
N LEU A 373 -8.45 10.35 -3.06
CA LEU A 373 -7.44 10.70 -4.06
C LEU A 373 -8.09 11.14 -5.38
N LEU A 374 -9.21 10.52 -5.76
CA LEU A 374 -9.94 10.82 -6.99
C LEU A 374 -11.47 10.81 -6.74
N GLU A 375 -11.91 11.35 -5.60
CA GLU A 375 -13.30 11.26 -5.11
C GLU A 375 -14.35 11.67 -6.16
N SER A 376 -14.10 12.74 -6.91
CA SER A 376 -15.01 13.20 -7.97
C SER A 376 -15.25 12.13 -9.05
N MET A 377 -14.34 11.17 -9.21
CA MET A 377 -14.46 10.08 -10.17
C MET A 377 -15.41 8.95 -9.74
N VAL A 378 -15.99 9.04 -8.55
CA VAL A 378 -17.17 8.23 -8.18
C VAL A 378 -18.32 8.54 -9.15
N GLU A 379 -18.56 9.83 -9.41
CA GLU A 379 -19.66 10.32 -10.25
C GLU A 379 -19.22 10.72 -11.66
N TYR A 380 -18.06 11.37 -11.78
CA TYR A 380 -17.61 12.04 -13.01
C TYR A 380 -16.50 11.27 -13.74
N PRO A 381 -16.46 11.28 -15.08
CA PRO A 381 -15.48 10.49 -15.83
C PRO A 381 -14.05 11.07 -15.81
N THR A 382 -13.84 12.23 -15.19
CA THR A 382 -12.57 12.97 -15.22
C THR A 382 -12.34 13.61 -13.86
N PRO A 383 -11.12 13.50 -13.31
CA PRO A 383 -10.81 14.08 -12.00
C PRO A 383 -10.65 15.59 -12.09
N THR A 384 -10.69 16.24 -10.94
CA THR A 384 -10.31 17.64 -10.79
C THR A 384 -8.79 17.82 -10.91
N ARG A 385 -8.35 19.06 -11.13
CA ARG A 385 -6.91 19.37 -11.10
C ARG A 385 -6.31 19.25 -9.71
N ALA A 386 -7.11 19.51 -8.66
CA ALA A 386 -6.69 19.37 -7.28
C ALA A 386 -6.40 17.90 -6.93
N GLU A 387 -7.27 16.98 -7.36
CA GLU A 387 -7.07 15.54 -7.15
C GLU A 387 -5.83 15.00 -7.87
N VAL A 388 -5.59 15.42 -9.11
CA VAL A 388 -4.35 15.03 -9.82
C VAL A 388 -3.11 15.59 -9.13
N ALA A 389 -3.18 16.81 -8.59
CA ALA A 389 -2.08 17.39 -7.81
C ALA A 389 -1.85 16.61 -6.50
N ASP A 390 -2.92 16.20 -5.81
CA ASP A 390 -2.85 15.40 -4.59
C ASP A 390 -2.20 14.02 -4.84
N VAL A 391 -2.64 13.31 -5.89
CA VAL A 391 -1.99 12.06 -6.32
C VAL A 391 -0.52 12.26 -6.64
N SER A 392 -0.18 13.36 -7.34
CA SER A 392 1.20 13.67 -7.71
C SER A 392 2.06 13.95 -6.47
N GLU A 393 1.49 14.64 -5.49
CA GLU A 393 2.13 14.98 -4.23
C GLU A 393 2.38 13.74 -3.36
N ALA A 394 1.41 12.83 -3.26
CA ALA A 394 1.59 11.56 -2.56
C ALA A 394 2.76 10.72 -3.14
N VAL A 395 2.91 10.72 -4.47
CA VAL A 395 4.04 10.06 -5.13
C VAL A 395 5.36 10.79 -4.88
N ARG A 396 5.36 12.13 -4.91
CA ARG A 396 6.53 12.97 -4.60
C ARG A 396 7.02 12.78 -3.16
N GLN A 397 6.09 12.52 -2.24
CA GLN A 397 6.40 12.19 -0.85
C GLN A 397 6.91 10.74 -0.67
N TYR A 398 7.02 9.97 -1.76
CA TYR A 398 7.52 8.60 -1.80
C TYR A 398 6.59 7.56 -1.16
N ALA A 399 5.26 7.73 -1.30
CA ALA A 399 4.32 6.67 -0.96
C ALA A 399 4.61 5.37 -1.73
N ASP A 400 4.51 4.21 -1.07
CA ASP A 400 4.68 2.91 -1.72
C ASP A 400 3.44 2.57 -2.56
N ALA A 401 2.25 2.86 -2.01
CA ALA A 401 0.99 2.59 -2.68
C ALA A 401 -0.03 3.72 -2.54
N LEU A 402 -0.90 3.81 -3.55
CA LEU A 402 -2.07 4.68 -3.56
C LEU A 402 -3.35 3.84 -3.60
N MET A 403 -4.38 4.27 -2.86
CA MET A 403 -5.61 3.50 -2.71
C MET A 403 -6.85 4.21 -3.23
N LEU A 404 -7.61 3.51 -4.08
CA LEU A 404 -8.99 3.86 -4.42
C LEU A 404 -9.96 3.23 -3.40
N SER A 405 -10.82 4.07 -2.83
CA SER A 405 -11.87 3.67 -1.90
C SER A 405 -13.21 3.61 -2.65
N GLY A 406 -14.07 4.62 -2.49
CA GLY A 406 -15.39 4.69 -3.12
C GLY A 406 -15.30 4.70 -4.65
N GLU A 407 -14.23 5.28 -5.20
CA GLU A 407 -14.00 5.42 -6.64
C GLU A 407 -14.06 4.09 -7.37
N SER A 408 -13.46 3.06 -6.77
CA SER A 408 -13.45 1.69 -7.32
C SER A 408 -14.60 0.82 -6.81
N ALA A 409 -15.05 1.01 -5.57
CA ALA A 409 -16.02 0.12 -4.94
C ALA A 409 -17.46 0.34 -5.45
N ILE A 410 -17.87 1.61 -5.58
CA ILE A 410 -19.23 2.01 -5.95
C ILE A 410 -19.27 2.96 -7.16
N GLY A 411 -18.14 3.56 -7.51
CA GLY A 411 -18.05 4.57 -8.57
C GLY A 411 -18.32 4.03 -9.97
N LEU A 412 -18.91 4.90 -10.81
CA LEU A 412 -19.21 4.61 -12.22
C LEU A 412 -17.94 4.53 -13.09
N HIS A 413 -16.82 5.05 -12.58
CA HIS A 413 -15.60 5.23 -13.36
C HIS A 413 -14.34 4.65 -12.69
N GLY A 414 -14.49 3.64 -11.82
CA GLY A 414 -13.37 3.03 -11.09
C GLY A 414 -12.20 2.58 -11.97
N GLN A 415 -12.47 1.97 -13.13
CA GLN A 415 -11.41 1.61 -14.09
C GLN A 415 -10.67 2.82 -14.67
N LYS A 416 -11.37 3.93 -14.92
CA LYS A 416 -10.74 5.18 -15.39
C LYS A 416 -9.94 5.83 -14.27
N ALA A 417 -10.47 5.84 -13.05
CA ALA A 417 -9.77 6.34 -11.87
C ALA A 417 -8.43 5.60 -11.66
N LEU A 418 -8.44 4.27 -11.79
CA LEU A 418 -7.21 3.48 -11.71
C LEU A 418 -6.18 3.87 -12.79
N SER A 419 -6.63 4.12 -14.02
CA SER A 419 -5.75 4.60 -15.09
C SER A 419 -5.22 6.02 -14.86
N VAL A 420 -5.98 6.88 -14.20
CA VAL A 420 -5.50 8.21 -13.78
C VAL A 420 -4.40 8.06 -12.75
N LEU A 421 -4.57 7.21 -11.72
CA LEU A 421 -3.52 6.94 -10.73
C LEU A 421 -2.25 6.42 -11.42
N GLN A 422 -2.38 5.40 -12.28
CA GLN A 422 -1.25 4.85 -13.04
C GLN A 422 -0.52 5.94 -13.83
N MET A 423 -1.25 6.76 -14.59
CA MET A 423 -0.66 7.81 -15.42
C MET A 423 0.06 8.88 -14.60
N ALA A 424 -0.58 9.36 -13.52
CA ALA A 424 -0.01 10.39 -12.65
C ALA A 424 1.23 9.87 -11.93
N SER A 425 1.18 8.65 -11.38
CA SER A 425 2.33 8.01 -10.73
C SER A 425 3.50 7.84 -11.69
N SER A 426 3.29 7.25 -12.88
CA SER A 426 4.37 7.07 -13.85
C SER A 426 4.97 8.39 -14.33
N ARG A 427 4.18 9.46 -14.47
CA ARG A 427 4.72 10.78 -14.82
C ARG A 427 5.59 11.36 -13.69
N MET A 428 5.18 11.23 -12.44
CA MET A 428 5.96 11.69 -11.29
C MET A 428 7.23 10.87 -11.05
N GLU A 429 7.17 9.56 -11.25
CA GLU A 429 8.35 8.68 -11.23
C GLU A 429 9.37 9.08 -12.30
N LEU A 430 8.91 9.40 -13.52
CA LEU A 430 9.76 9.91 -14.59
C LEU A 430 10.36 11.27 -14.23
N TRP A 431 9.55 12.21 -13.74
CA TRP A 431 10.03 13.54 -13.31
C TRP A 431 11.09 13.44 -12.21
N SER A 432 10.89 12.56 -11.22
CA SER A 432 11.86 12.33 -10.15
C SER A 432 13.24 11.89 -10.68
N ARG A 433 13.26 11.12 -11.78
CA ARG A 433 14.48 10.70 -12.47
C ARG A 433 15.11 11.84 -13.27
N GLU A 434 14.31 12.61 -14.00
CA GLU A 434 14.75 13.77 -14.80
C GLU A 434 15.46 14.81 -13.93
N GLU A 435 14.93 15.07 -12.72
CA GLU A 435 15.45 16.04 -11.75
C GLU A 435 16.52 15.46 -10.80
N ASN A 436 16.89 14.19 -10.96
CA ASN A 436 17.82 13.46 -10.09
C ASN A 436 17.51 13.59 -8.59
N GLN A 437 16.23 13.56 -8.21
CA GLN A 437 15.78 13.77 -6.82
C GLN A 437 16.32 12.73 -5.83
N GLN A 438 16.82 11.60 -6.34
CA GLN A 438 17.32 10.50 -5.53
C GLN A 438 18.60 10.84 -4.76
N SER A 439 19.41 11.81 -5.21
CA SER A 439 20.59 12.26 -4.46
C SER A 439 20.26 12.89 -3.10
N ALA A 440 19.00 13.28 -2.87
CA ALA A 440 18.54 13.83 -1.59
C ALA A 440 18.14 12.74 -0.57
N LEU A 441 18.09 11.47 -0.95
CA LEU A 441 17.60 10.37 -0.10
C LEU A 441 18.66 9.74 0.81
N HIS A 442 19.91 10.21 0.76
CA HIS A 442 21.09 9.55 1.34
C HIS A 442 21.24 9.59 2.87
N ASN A 443 20.21 10.01 3.62
CA ASN A 443 20.27 10.07 5.08
C ASN A 443 19.20 9.17 5.70
N CYS A 444 19.43 7.85 5.72
CA CYS A 444 18.65 6.92 6.53
C CYS A 444 19.45 6.53 7.77
N GLN A 445 18.77 6.37 8.91
CA GLN A 445 19.40 5.78 10.09
C GLN A 445 19.59 4.29 9.83
N LEU A 446 20.77 3.78 10.16
CA LEU A 446 21.07 2.35 10.06
C LEU A 446 20.41 1.57 11.20
N GLY A 447 20.11 0.30 10.93
CA GLY A 447 19.53 -0.64 11.88
C GLY A 447 20.34 -0.78 13.17
N GLY A 448 19.69 -1.23 14.24
CA GLY A 448 20.33 -1.36 15.56
C GLY A 448 21.32 -2.53 15.68
N SER A 449 21.19 -3.56 14.83
CA SER A 449 22.07 -4.73 14.83
C SER A 449 23.11 -4.69 13.70
N LEU A 450 24.24 -5.37 13.89
CA LEU A 450 25.29 -5.43 12.86
C LEU A 450 24.82 -6.13 11.58
N SER A 451 23.95 -7.16 11.69
CA SER A 451 23.42 -7.88 10.53
C SER A 451 22.54 -6.97 9.68
N ASP A 452 21.66 -6.21 10.34
CA ASP A 452 20.76 -5.27 9.66
C ASP A 452 21.59 -4.14 9.02
N CYS A 453 22.56 -3.58 9.75
CA CYS A 453 23.48 -2.58 9.20
C CYS A 453 24.14 -3.05 7.89
N ILE A 454 24.64 -4.30 7.85
CA ILE A 454 25.32 -4.82 6.66
C ILE A 454 24.32 -4.95 5.50
N ALA A 455 23.15 -5.54 5.72
CA ALA A 455 22.12 -5.69 4.69
C ALA A 455 21.67 -4.33 4.13
N GLU A 456 21.48 -3.35 5.02
CA GLU A 456 21.08 -2.00 4.68
C GLU A 456 22.14 -1.24 3.88
N GLU A 457 23.40 -1.30 4.31
CA GLU A 457 24.53 -0.68 3.59
C GLU A 457 24.76 -1.33 2.24
N ILE A 458 24.65 -2.66 2.14
CA ILE A 458 24.71 -3.38 0.86
C ILE A 458 23.59 -2.92 -0.07
N CYS A 459 22.34 -2.83 0.40
CA CYS A 459 21.23 -2.36 -0.42
C CYS A 459 21.38 -0.90 -0.83
N SER A 460 21.86 -0.03 0.07
CA SER A 460 22.14 1.38 -0.19
C SER A 460 23.21 1.53 -1.29
N CYS A 461 24.34 0.84 -1.13
CA CYS A 461 25.44 0.81 -2.10
C CYS A 461 24.99 0.20 -3.43
N ALA A 462 24.18 -0.86 -3.41
CA ALA A 462 23.63 -1.50 -4.59
C ALA A 462 22.77 -0.51 -5.39
N VAL A 463 21.86 0.22 -4.73
CA VAL A 463 21.02 1.22 -5.42
C VAL A 463 21.87 2.38 -5.96
N GLN A 464 22.84 2.87 -5.20
CA GLN A 464 23.76 3.91 -5.69
C GLN A 464 24.54 3.43 -6.92
N MET A 465 25.06 2.21 -6.89
CA MET A 465 25.76 1.60 -8.01
C MET A 465 24.84 1.40 -9.22
N ALA A 466 23.65 0.87 -9.02
CA ALA A 466 22.64 0.68 -10.06
C ALA A 466 22.32 2.00 -10.78
N ASN A 467 22.09 3.06 -10.02
CA ASN A 467 21.78 4.38 -10.56
C ASN A 467 22.97 5.01 -11.29
N ASN A 468 24.17 4.93 -10.72
CA ASN A 468 25.38 5.54 -11.31
C ASN A 468 25.83 4.83 -12.58
N LEU A 469 25.74 3.49 -12.61
CA LEU A 469 26.07 2.69 -13.79
C LEU A 469 24.95 2.74 -14.84
N GLY A 470 23.74 3.15 -14.45
CA GLY A 470 22.58 3.14 -15.33
C GLY A 470 22.16 1.73 -15.74
N VAL A 471 22.20 0.77 -14.81
CA VAL A 471 21.76 -0.61 -15.07
C VAL A 471 20.27 -0.65 -15.42
N ASP A 472 19.87 -1.65 -16.21
CA ASP A 472 18.50 -1.78 -16.69
C ASP A 472 17.57 -2.33 -15.60
N ALA A 473 18.04 -3.26 -14.77
CA ALA A 473 17.25 -3.89 -13.72
C ALA A 473 18.09 -4.26 -12.48
N ILE A 474 17.42 -4.39 -11.33
CA ILE A 474 18.00 -5.00 -10.12
C ILE A 474 17.34 -6.36 -9.92
N PHE A 475 18.13 -7.42 -9.85
CA PHE A 475 17.68 -8.77 -9.54
C PHE A 475 18.03 -9.09 -8.10
N VAL A 476 17.03 -9.36 -7.27
CA VAL A 476 17.22 -9.74 -5.87
C VAL A 476 16.70 -11.15 -5.63
N TYR A 477 17.58 -12.02 -5.12
CA TYR A 477 17.21 -13.36 -4.68
C TYR A 477 16.99 -13.31 -3.17
N THR A 478 15.74 -13.52 -2.75
CA THR A 478 15.36 -13.36 -1.36
C THR A 478 14.36 -14.42 -0.90
N LYS A 479 14.58 -14.96 0.29
CA LYS A 479 13.67 -15.96 0.87
C LYS A 479 12.39 -15.32 1.39
N HIS A 480 12.51 -14.28 2.20
CA HIS A 480 11.38 -13.65 2.90
C HIS A 480 11.06 -12.22 2.44
N GLY A 481 11.81 -11.67 1.47
CA GLY A 481 11.52 -10.36 0.87
C GLY A 481 12.26 -9.18 1.52
N GLU A 482 13.10 -9.42 2.52
CA GLU A 482 13.74 -8.35 3.30
C GLU A 482 14.66 -7.46 2.46
N MET A 483 15.59 -8.05 1.71
CA MET A 483 16.47 -7.30 0.80
C MET A 483 15.68 -6.56 -0.28
N ALA A 484 14.58 -7.15 -0.78
CA ALA A 484 13.72 -6.49 -1.76
C ALA A 484 13.05 -5.23 -1.16
N SER A 485 12.61 -5.31 0.10
CA SER A 485 12.09 -4.16 0.84
C SER A 485 13.15 -3.08 1.05
N LEU A 486 14.36 -3.47 1.45
CA LEU A 486 15.48 -2.53 1.65
C LEU A 486 15.91 -1.84 0.35
N LEU A 487 15.93 -2.55 -0.77
CA LEU A 487 16.15 -1.96 -2.09
C LEU A 487 15.01 -0.99 -2.45
N SER A 488 13.75 -1.40 -2.25
CA SER A 488 12.56 -0.55 -2.47
C SER A 488 12.63 0.75 -1.67
N ARG A 489 13.02 0.69 -0.39
CA ARG A 489 13.19 1.84 0.51
C ARG A 489 14.08 2.93 -0.09
N ASN A 490 15.16 2.53 -0.78
CA ASN A 490 16.13 3.42 -1.40
C ASN A 490 15.67 4.01 -2.75
N ARG A 491 14.49 3.61 -3.24
CA ARG A 491 13.79 4.12 -4.44
C ARG A 491 14.60 4.10 -5.76
N PRO A 492 15.27 2.99 -6.14
CA PRO A 492 16.13 2.89 -7.34
C PRO A 492 15.44 3.35 -8.64
N TYR A 493 16.23 3.88 -9.58
CA TYR A 493 15.76 4.16 -10.94
C TYR A 493 15.40 2.90 -11.74
N PRO A 494 16.18 1.81 -11.73
CA PRO A 494 15.73 0.55 -12.32
C PRO A 494 14.65 -0.15 -11.47
N PRO A 495 13.77 -0.95 -12.09
CA PRO A 495 12.84 -1.83 -11.38
C PRO A 495 13.59 -2.95 -10.63
N ILE A 496 12.95 -3.48 -9.58
CA ILE A 496 13.49 -4.55 -8.74
C ILE A 496 12.72 -5.84 -9.03
N PHE A 497 13.38 -6.86 -9.56
CA PHE A 497 12.82 -8.21 -9.71
C PHE A 497 13.20 -9.04 -8.50
N ALA A 498 12.21 -9.41 -7.70
CA ALA A 498 12.41 -10.18 -6.48
C ALA A 498 12.06 -11.64 -6.72
N PHE A 499 13.08 -12.49 -6.78
CA PHE A 499 12.94 -13.94 -6.94
C PHE A 499 12.87 -14.59 -5.57
N THR A 500 11.77 -15.31 -5.32
CA THR A 500 11.52 -16.01 -4.06
C THR A 500 10.89 -17.38 -4.32
N SER A 501 11.19 -18.34 -3.45
CA SER A 501 10.50 -19.64 -3.43
C SER A 501 9.29 -19.66 -2.50
N ASP A 502 9.02 -18.57 -1.77
CA ASP A 502 7.91 -18.44 -0.83
C ASP A 502 6.74 -17.69 -1.49
N SER A 503 5.60 -18.38 -1.64
CA SER A 503 4.39 -17.80 -2.21
C SER A 503 3.80 -16.67 -1.36
N ASP A 504 3.95 -16.73 -0.04
CA ASP A 504 3.45 -15.70 0.87
C ASP A 504 4.33 -14.45 0.78
N ALA A 505 5.65 -14.62 0.73
CA ALA A 505 6.57 -13.51 0.47
C ALA A 505 6.29 -12.85 -0.88
N ARG A 506 6.01 -13.64 -1.92
CA ARG A 506 5.62 -13.11 -3.25
C ARG A 506 4.41 -12.19 -3.17
N MET A 507 3.36 -12.61 -2.46
CA MET A 507 2.15 -11.78 -2.28
C MET A 507 2.44 -10.54 -1.43
N ALA A 508 3.17 -10.67 -0.33
CA ALA A 508 3.51 -9.55 0.54
C ALA A 508 4.31 -8.45 -0.19
N LEU A 509 5.17 -8.83 -1.14
CA LEU A 509 6.00 -7.90 -1.92
C LEU A 509 5.20 -7.09 -2.95
N ASN A 510 3.96 -7.45 -3.29
CA ASN A 510 3.13 -6.66 -4.21
C ASN A 510 2.81 -5.25 -3.69
N LEU A 511 2.99 -5.00 -2.38
CA LEU A 511 2.81 -3.69 -1.76
C LEU A 511 4.08 -2.81 -1.79
N GLN A 512 5.25 -3.39 -2.07
CA GLN A 512 6.54 -2.70 -2.02
C GLN A 512 6.82 -1.93 -3.30
N TRP A 513 7.16 -0.65 -3.20
CA TRP A 513 7.43 0.21 -4.35
C TRP A 513 8.51 -0.36 -5.29
N GLY A 514 8.22 -0.40 -6.59
CA GLY A 514 9.20 -0.81 -7.61
C GLY A 514 9.56 -2.30 -7.63
N VAL A 515 8.99 -3.11 -6.73
CA VAL A 515 9.26 -4.56 -6.64
C VAL A 515 8.31 -5.35 -7.53
N ILE A 516 8.84 -6.24 -8.36
CA ILE A 516 8.11 -7.19 -9.19
C ILE A 516 8.45 -8.59 -8.67
N PRO A 517 7.56 -9.20 -7.87
CA PRO A 517 7.87 -10.47 -7.21
C PRO A 517 7.59 -11.66 -8.13
N LEU A 518 8.52 -12.60 -8.19
CA LEU A 518 8.51 -13.78 -9.05
C LEU A 518 8.71 -15.04 -8.23
N LEU A 519 7.84 -16.04 -8.47
CA LEU A 519 7.95 -17.34 -7.81
C LEU A 519 8.92 -18.20 -8.60
N VAL A 520 10.04 -18.57 -7.98
CA VAL A 520 11.04 -19.43 -8.60
C VAL A 520 11.52 -20.45 -7.59
N ASP A 521 11.64 -21.71 -8.03
CA ASP A 521 12.33 -22.74 -7.27
C ASP A 521 13.82 -22.42 -7.21
N LEU A 522 14.24 -21.89 -6.06
CA LEU A 522 15.62 -21.53 -5.75
C LEU A 522 16.39 -22.75 -5.25
N SER A 523 17.57 -22.99 -5.83
CA SER A 523 18.55 -23.96 -5.35
C SER A 523 19.56 -23.30 -4.41
N ASP A 524 20.41 -24.11 -3.75
CA ASP A 524 21.52 -23.59 -2.94
C ASP A 524 22.62 -22.91 -3.76
N ASP A 525 22.68 -23.16 -5.07
CA ASP A 525 23.67 -22.57 -5.98
C ASP A 525 23.13 -21.27 -6.58
N MET A 526 23.67 -20.14 -6.11
CA MET A 526 23.29 -18.81 -6.57
C MET A 526 23.61 -18.60 -8.06
N GLU A 527 24.74 -19.08 -8.56
CA GLU A 527 25.13 -18.89 -9.96
C GLU A 527 24.24 -19.71 -10.90
N ALA A 528 23.86 -20.91 -10.48
CA ALA A 528 22.85 -21.71 -11.18
C ALA A 528 21.48 -21.03 -11.17
N ASN A 529 21.05 -20.47 -10.03
CA ASN A 529 19.80 -19.70 -9.95
C ASN A 529 19.81 -18.52 -10.91
N ILE A 530 20.88 -17.71 -10.91
CA ILE A 530 21.04 -16.54 -11.78
C ILE A 530 21.00 -16.93 -13.26
N SER A 531 21.73 -17.97 -13.64
CA SER A 531 21.77 -18.43 -15.03
C SER A 531 20.39 -18.92 -15.48
N LYS A 532 19.71 -19.71 -14.64
CA LYS A 532 18.36 -20.23 -14.90
C LYS A 532 17.33 -19.11 -15.08
N THR A 533 17.28 -18.11 -14.21
CA THR A 533 16.33 -16.99 -14.33
C THR A 533 16.63 -16.09 -15.51
N ILE A 534 17.90 -15.79 -15.80
CA ILE A 534 18.28 -15.03 -17.01
C ILE A 534 17.84 -15.78 -18.27
N ASP A 535 18.08 -17.09 -18.35
CA ASP A 535 17.69 -17.91 -19.50
C ASP A 535 16.17 -17.98 -19.66
N LEU A 536 15.41 -18.10 -18.56
CA LEU A 536 13.96 -18.07 -18.58
C LEU A 536 13.42 -16.71 -19.05
N MET A 537 13.95 -15.61 -18.52
CA MET A 537 13.55 -14.26 -18.94
C MET A 537 13.93 -13.98 -20.40
N ARG A 538 15.08 -14.47 -20.87
CA ARG A 538 15.49 -14.39 -22.28
C ARG A 538 14.53 -15.18 -23.17
N THR A 539 14.18 -16.41 -22.78
CA THR A 539 13.26 -17.27 -23.53
C THR A 539 11.87 -16.64 -23.64
N ASN A 540 11.43 -15.94 -22.61
CA ASN A 540 10.17 -15.19 -22.59
C ASN A 540 10.28 -13.81 -23.26
N GLY A 541 11.43 -13.46 -23.84
CA GLY A 541 11.64 -12.18 -24.54
C GLY A 541 11.53 -10.95 -23.64
N MET A 542 11.76 -11.13 -22.33
CA MET A 542 11.69 -10.07 -21.32
C MET A 542 13.02 -9.31 -21.20
N VAL A 543 14.11 -9.95 -21.58
CA VAL A 543 15.48 -9.46 -21.43
C VAL A 543 16.25 -9.68 -22.73
N LYS A 544 17.14 -8.75 -23.09
CA LYS A 544 17.90 -8.73 -24.35
C LYS A 544 19.41 -8.82 -24.11
N GLU A 545 20.13 -9.29 -25.12
CA GLU A 545 21.59 -9.23 -25.15
C GLU A 545 22.06 -7.76 -25.06
N GLY A 546 23.06 -7.52 -24.22
CA GLY A 546 23.63 -6.21 -23.94
C GLY A 546 23.04 -5.48 -22.73
N GLU A 547 21.91 -5.94 -22.18
CA GLU A 547 21.31 -5.34 -20.98
C GLU A 547 22.15 -5.66 -19.73
N ALA A 548 22.28 -4.68 -18.84
CA ALA A 548 23.06 -4.78 -17.61
C ALA A 548 22.13 -4.92 -16.41
N VAL A 549 22.36 -5.95 -15.59
CA VAL A 549 21.59 -6.23 -14.39
C VAL A 549 22.49 -6.21 -13.16
N LEU A 550 22.01 -5.58 -12.09
CA LEU A 550 22.65 -5.66 -10.78
C LEU A 550 22.01 -6.79 -9.97
N VAL A 551 22.81 -7.73 -9.51
CA VAL A 551 22.37 -8.87 -8.72
C VAL A 551 22.71 -8.65 -7.24
N VAL A 552 21.71 -8.85 -6.38
CA VAL A 552 21.82 -8.85 -4.93
C VAL A 552 21.22 -10.15 -4.40
N SER A 553 21.82 -10.77 -3.38
CA SER A 553 21.32 -12.02 -2.82
C SER A 553 21.54 -12.11 -1.31
N ASP A 554 20.56 -12.70 -0.62
CA ASP A 554 20.62 -13.07 0.81
C ASP A 554 20.56 -14.59 1.06
N LEU A 555 20.56 -15.41 0.01
CA LEU A 555 20.40 -16.86 0.14
C LEU A 555 21.56 -17.50 0.91
N THR A 556 21.22 -18.27 1.94
CA THR A 556 22.14 -19.12 2.70
C THR A 556 22.07 -20.56 2.15
N ALA A 557 23.23 -21.15 1.83
CA ALA A 557 23.29 -22.54 1.39
C ALA A 557 22.89 -23.47 2.56
N THR A 558 21.91 -24.36 2.34
CA THR A 558 21.42 -25.25 3.41
C THR A 558 22.46 -26.24 3.95
N HIS A 559 23.57 -26.45 3.23
CA HIS A 559 24.57 -27.48 3.55
C HIS A 559 25.98 -26.99 3.92
N ALA A 560 26.27 -25.69 4.01
CA ALA A 560 27.62 -25.21 4.26
C ALA A 560 27.68 -24.10 5.33
N THR A 561 27.98 -24.49 6.56
CA THR A 561 28.42 -23.63 7.70
C THR A 561 27.51 -22.45 8.06
N SER A 562 27.56 -22.00 9.30
CA SER A 562 26.78 -20.86 9.83
C SER A 562 27.25 -19.49 9.29
N THR A 563 27.50 -19.40 7.98
CA THR A 563 28.04 -18.21 7.29
C THR A 563 27.02 -17.69 6.30
N THR A 564 26.48 -16.50 6.57
CA THR A 564 25.64 -15.73 5.65
C THR A 564 26.51 -15.04 4.60
N PHE A 565 26.21 -15.24 3.32
CA PHE A 565 26.90 -14.58 2.21
C PHE A 565 25.98 -13.54 1.57
N GLN A 566 26.35 -12.27 1.65
CA GLN A 566 25.68 -11.18 0.93
C GLN A 566 26.66 -10.63 -0.11
N SER A 567 26.22 -10.50 -1.36
CA SER A 567 27.07 -10.03 -2.46
C SER A 567 26.32 -9.10 -3.40
N ILE A 568 27.09 -8.27 -4.10
CA ILE A 568 26.62 -7.39 -5.18
C ILE A 568 27.42 -7.78 -6.42
N GLN A 569 26.74 -8.12 -7.51
CA GLN A 569 27.37 -8.43 -8.79
C GLN A 569 26.74 -7.59 -9.90
N VAL A 570 27.53 -7.10 -10.85
CA VAL A 570 27.02 -6.52 -12.09
C VAL A 570 27.22 -7.56 -13.18
N LYS A 571 26.15 -7.93 -13.89
CA LYS A 571 26.21 -8.85 -15.03
C LYS A 571 25.68 -8.16 -16.28
N THR A 572 26.40 -8.33 -17.38
CA THR A 572 25.91 -8.00 -18.71
C THR A 572 25.42 -9.27 -19.36
N ILE A 573 24.25 -9.23 -19.96
CA ILE A 573 23.61 -10.39 -20.56
C ILE A 573 24.23 -10.57 -21.95
N VAL A 574 24.99 -11.65 -22.10
CA VAL A 574 25.71 -12.01 -23.33
C VAL A 574 24.90 -12.98 -24.16
#